data_AF-A0A7S1B8R9-F1
#
_entry.id   AF-A0A7S1B8R9-F1
#
_cell.length_a   1.000
_cell.length_b   1.000
_cell.length_c   1.000
_cell.angle_alpha   90.00
_cell.angle_beta   90.00
_cell.angle_gamma   90.00
#
_symmetry.space_group_name_H-M   'P 1'
#
loop_
_entity.id
_entity.type
_entity.pdbx_description
1 polymer ?
#
loop_
_entity_poly.entity_id
_entity_poly.type
_entity_poly.pdbx_seq_one_letter_code
_entity_poly.pdbx_strand_id
1 'polypeptide(L)'
;EYLFVPSKDSQTGRAKFEEIVDQARRILAQNPGYALYATGHSLGGALSSLFAFEAAASADIPKPVTCVSIASPKVGARSFSRAFKPLERQGKLRHLRVANYQDAVTLAPDMEALSGAYSLLCQDRVFRHVGIELKLYEEDDCRLLYSGKDHGNKVLHVLQKQAMTVASIPSLFMGTDLINNHGCQEYQKRLFRVKEALVTKNLEQLYKDDEICGGIFDKF
;
A
#
# COMPACT_ATOMS: atom_id res chain seq x y z
N GLU A 1 2.63 19.60 2.73
CA GLU A 1 1.52 20.19 3.52
C GLU A 1 0.37 19.23 3.81
N TYR A 2 0.41 17.94 3.44
CA TYR A 2 -0.80 17.11 3.52
C TYR A 2 -1.04 16.41 4.87
N LEU A 3 -0.05 15.74 5.46
CA LEU A 3 -0.26 14.93 6.68
C LEU A 3 0.58 15.39 7.87
N PHE A 4 1.89 15.55 7.70
CA PHE A 4 2.84 15.81 8.79
C PHE A 4 3.29 17.25 8.96
N VAL A 5 2.82 18.14 8.08
CA VAL A 5 3.13 19.58 8.14
C VAL A 5 1.80 20.31 8.23
N PRO A 6 1.66 21.33 9.10
CA PRO A 6 0.47 22.16 9.13
C PRO A 6 0.16 22.74 7.74
N SER A 7 -1.10 22.73 7.35
CA SER A 7 -1.54 23.46 6.16
C SER A 7 -1.39 24.97 6.39
N LYS A 8 -1.13 25.74 5.34
CA LYS A 8 -1.16 27.21 5.38
C LYS A 8 -2.52 27.75 5.85
N ASP A 9 -3.59 27.00 5.59
CA ASP A 9 -4.95 27.34 6.00
C ASP A 9 -5.33 26.74 7.37
N SER A 10 -4.38 26.13 8.07
CA SER A 10 -4.64 25.52 9.39
C SER A 10 -4.89 26.60 10.43
N GLN A 11 -6.13 26.68 10.92
CA GLN A 11 -6.51 27.57 12.02
C GLN A 11 -5.88 27.15 13.35
N THR A 12 -5.50 25.87 13.49
CA THR A 12 -4.94 25.30 14.71
C THR A 12 -3.41 25.34 14.73
N GLY A 13 -2.78 25.57 13.57
CA GLY A 13 -1.33 25.44 13.40
C GLY A 13 -0.81 24.00 13.52
N ARG A 14 -1.71 23.01 13.60
CA ARG A 14 -1.36 21.59 13.78
C ARG A 14 -1.29 20.85 12.46
N ALA A 15 -0.47 19.81 12.43
CA ALA A 15 -0.42 18.88 11.32
C ALA A 15 -1.68 18.01 11.29
N LYS A 16 -2.13 17.64 10.08
CA LYS A 16 -3.38 16.87 9.93
C LYS A 16 -3.32 15.50 10.61
N PHE A 17 -2.14 14.89 10.63
CA PHE A 17 -1.86 13.67 11.37
C PHE A 17 -2.26 13.79 12.84
N GLU A 18 -1.80 14.84 13.52
CA GLU A 18 -2.04 15.03 14.95
C GLU A 18 -3.52 15.21 15.25
N GLU A 19 -4.23 15.96 14.40
CA GLU A 19 -5.67 16.14 14.53
C GLU A 19 -6.41 14.80 14.42
N ILE A 20 -6.05 13.97 13.42
CA ILE A 20 -6.70 12.67 13.20
C ILE A 20 -6.36 11.70 14.34
N VAL A 21 -5.10 11.63 14.79
CA VAL A 21 -4.68 10.73 15.87
C VAL A 21 -5.36 11.11 17.19
N ASP A 22 -5.45 12.40 17.51
CA ASP A 22 -6.14 12.84 18.73
C ASP A 22 -7.63 12.50 18.72
N GLN A 23 -8.29 12.69 17.57
CA GLN A 23 -9.69 12.29 17.41
C GLN A 23 -9.87 10.78 17.53
N ALA A 24 -9.03 10.00 16.84
CA ALA A 24 -9.04 8.54 16.92
C ALA A 24 -8.83 8.06 18.36
N ARG A 25 -7.86 8.64 19.08
CA ARG A 25 -7.58 8.32 20.49
C ARG A 25 -8.80 8.53 21.37
N ARG A 26 -9.49 9.67 21.22
CA ARG A 26 -10.72 9.98 22.00
C ARG A 26 -11.83 8.97 21.72
N ILE A 27 -12.06 8.64 20.44
CA ILE A 27 -13.08 7.66 20.05
C ILE A 27 -12.74 6.27 20.60
N LEU A 28 -11.48 5.84 20.50
CA LEU A 28 -11.02 4.54 20.99
C LEU A 28 -11.11 4.43 22.52
N ALA A 29 -10.82 5.51 23.25
CA ALA A 29 -10.99 5.54 24.70
C ALA A 29 -12.47 5.37 25.13
N GLN A 30 -13.40 5.87 24.33
CA GLN A 30 -14.84 5.72 24.55
C GLN A 30 -15.38 4.35 24.11
N ASN A 31 -14.62 3.60 23.29
CA ASN A 31 -15.05 2.32 22.72
C ASN A 31 -13.98 1.23 22.94
N PRO A 32 -13.82 0.72 24.18
CA PRO A 32 -12.85 -0.34 24.46
C PRO A 32 -13.07 -1.58 23.60
N GLY A 33 -11.97 -2.16 23.10
CA GLY A 33 -12.00 -3.34 22.23
C GLY A 33 -12.14 -3.05 20.74
N TYR A 34 -12.37 -1.79 20.34
CA TYR A 34 -12.40 -1.41 18.94
C TYR A 34 -10.98 -1.37 18.35
N ALA A 35 -10.86 -1.70 17.07
CA ALA A 35 -9.61 -1.69 16.32
C ALA A 35 -9.55 -0.52 15.34
N LEU A 36 -8.35 0.02 15.11
CA LEU A 36 -8.15 1.13 14.18
C LEU A 36 -7.90 0.61 12.76
N TYR A 37 -8.79 0.99 11.84
CA TYR A 37 -8.65 0.75 10.41
C TYR A 37 -8.40 2.05 9.67
N ALA A 38 -7.35 2.08 8.84
CA ALA A 38 -7.04 3.19 7.94
C ALA A 38 -7.25 2.75 6.50
N THR A 39 -7.99 3.54 5.73
CA THR A 39 -8.23 3.23 4.32
C THR A 39 -8.24 4.50 3.48
N GLY A 40 -8.06 4.31 2.18
CA GLY A 40 -8.14 5.37 1.19
C GLY A 40 -7.89 4.85 -0.20
N HIS A 41 -8.38 5.60 -1.18
CA HIS A 41 -8.20 5.34 -2.61
C HIS A 41 -7.16 6.29 -3.21
N SER A 42 -6.35 5.83 -4.17
CA SER A 42 -5.40 6.67 -4.91
C SER A 42 -4.42 7.39 -3.96
N LEU A 43 -4.34 8.72 -4.02
CA LEU A 43 -3.59 9.54 -3.05
C LEU A 43 -3.98 9.24 -1.59
N GLY A 44 -5.27 9.00 -1.32
CA GLY A 44 -5.74 8.60 0.00
C GLY A 44 -5.20 7.22 0.43
N GLY A 45 -4.94 6.32 -0.52
CA GLY A 45 -4.27 5.05 -0.26
C GLY A 45 -2.83 5.23 0.20
N ALA A 46 -2.11 6.19 -0.39
CA ALA A 46 -0.77 6.56 0.04
C ALA A 46 -0.77 7.23 1.43
N LEU A 47 -1.69 8.17 1.65
CA LEU A 47 -1.83 8.87 2.93
C LEU A 47 -2.26 7.93 4.07
N SER A 48 -3.17 6.99 3.80
CA SER A 48 -3.58 5.98 4.80
C SER A 48 -2.43 5.03 5.16
N SER A 49 -1.55 4.70 4.21
CA SER A 49 -0.35 3.90 4.47
C SER A 49 0.64 4.64 5.38
N LEU A 50 0.87 5.94 5.13
CA LEU A 50 1.69 6.80 5.99
C LEU A 50 1.09 6.96 7.39
N PHE A 51 -0.20 7.26 7.45
CA PHE A 51 -0.93 7.40 8.71
C PHE A 51 -0.84 6.11 9.54
N ALA A 52 -1.10 4.96 8.93
CA ALA A 52 -1.07 3.67 9.63
C ALA A 52 0.32 3.33 10.15
N PHE A 53 1.38 3.63 9.38
CA PHE A 53 2.76 3.44 9.82
C PHE A 53 3.07 4.25 11.09
N GLU A 54 2.77 5.55 11.09
CA GLU A 54 3.02 6.42 12.24
C GLU A 54 2.09 6.09 13.43
N ALA A 55 0.81 5.81 13.16
CA ALA A 55 -0.14 5.38 14.19
C ALA A 55 0.26 4.05 14.82
N ALA A 56 0.85 3.11 14.07
CA ALA A 56 1.38 1.86 14.59
C ALA A 56 2.66 2.05 15.43
N ALA A 57 3.43 3.11 15.20
CA ALA A 57 4.58 3.48 16.02
C ALA A 57 4.19 4.17 17.34
N SER A 58 3.02 4.84 17.38
CA SER A 58 2.50 5.48 18.60
C SER A 58 2.10 4.48 19.69
N ALA A 59 2.43 4.76 20.95
CA ALA A 59 2.07 3.93 22.10
C ALA A 59 0.57 4.00 22.47
N ASP A 60 -0.08 5.13 22.19
CA ASP A 60 -1.44 5.42 22.68
C ASP A 60 -2.55 4.88 21.77
N ILE A 61 -2.17 4.23 20.68
CA ILE A 61 -3.11 3.65 19.71
C ILE A 61 -3.13 2.13 19.90
N PRO A 62 -4.29 1.51 20.19
CA PRO A 62 -4.45 0.07 20.28
C PRO A 62 -3.91 -0.62 19.03
N LYS A 63 -3.26 -1.77 19.23
CA LYS A 63 -2.68 -2.59 18.18
C LYS A 63 -3.50 -3.86 17.96
N PRO A 64 -3.53 -4.41 16.73
CA PRO A 64 -2.89 -3.92 15.51
C PRO A 64 -3.60 -2.70 14.91
N VAL A 65 -2.85 -1.78 14.30
CA VAL A 65 -3.41 -0.85 13.30
C VAL A 65 -3.49 -1.57 11.97
N THR A 66 -4.66 -1.57 11.33
CA THR A 66 -4.85 -2.23 10.02
C THR A 66 -5.05 -1.19 8.93
N CYS A 67 -4.23 -1.25 7.89
CA CYS A 67 -4.37 -0.44 6.69
C CYS A 67 -4.94 -1.29 5.55
N VAL A 68 -5.99 -0.79 4.90
CA VAL A 68 -6.49 -1.34 3.63
C VAL A 68 -6.45 -0.21 2.61
N SER A 69 -5.38 -0.14 1.81
CA SER A 69 -5.23 0.90 0.78
C SER A 69 -5.66 0.37 -0.58
N ILE A 70 -6.38 1.19 -1.34
CA ILE A 70 -6.93 0.83 -2.65
C ILE A 70 -6.27 1.72 -3.70
N ALA A 71 -5.80 1.14 -4.80
CA ALA A 71 -5.19 1.91 -5.90
C ALA A 71 -4.02 2.81 -5.45
N SER A 72 -3.32 2.41 -4.38
CA SER A 72 -2.28 3.24 -3.76
C SER A 72 -1.02 3.31 -4.62
N PRO A 73 -0.48 4.50 -4.91
CA PRO A 73 0.89 4.62 -5.40
C PRO A 73 1.88 4.20 -4.31
N LYS A 74 3.15 4.01 -4.70
CA LYS A 74 4.25 3.75 -3.76
C LYS A 74 4.51 5.00 -2.93
N VAL A 75 4.77 4.79 -1.65
CA VAL A 75 4.82 5.88 -0.66
C VAL A 75 6.25 6.28 -0.30
N GLY A 76 7.13 5.30 -0.17
CA GLY A 76 8.47 5.54 0.34
C GLY A 76 9.51 4.66 -0.33
N ALA A 77 10.76 5.05 -0.15
CA ALA A 77 11.90 4.32 -0.67
C ALA A 77 12.22 3.06 0.16
N ARG A 78 13.35 2.42 -0.14
CA ARG A 78 13.78 1.20 0.55
C ARG A 78 13.86 1.37 2.07
N SER A 79 14.25 2.55 2.57
CA SER A 79 14.29 2.87 4.00
C SER A 79 12.92 2.76 4.66
N PHE A 80 11.87 3.29 4.04
CA PHE A 80 10.49 3.18 4.52
C PHE A 80 10.05 1.72 4.60
N SER A 81 10.28 0.94 3.54
CA SER A 81 9.96 -0.50 3.54
C SER A 81 10.70 -1.27 4.64
N ARG A 82 11.97 -0.92 4.92
CA ARG A 82 12.75 -1.51 6.01
C ARG A 82 12.21 -1.13 7.39
N ALA A 83 11.73 0.11 7.57
CA ALA A 83 11.15 0.56 8.83
C ALA A 83 9.75 -0.01 9.07
N PHE A 84 8.99 -0.28 8.01
CA PHE A 84 7.63 -0.83 8.06
C PHE A 84 7.60 -2.28 8.57
N LYS A 85 8.53 -3.12 8.08
CA LYS A 85 8.59 -4.56 8.36
C LYS A 85 8.66 -4.92 9.86
N PRO A 86 9.48 -4.26 10.71
CA PRO A 86 9.48 -4.52 12.15
C PRO A 86 8.11 -4.33 12.82
N LEU A 87 7.32 -3.32 12.40
CA LEU A 87 5.99 -3.09 12.95
C LEU A 87 5.02 -4.22 12.55
N GLU A 88 5.14 -4.72 11.33
CA GLU A 88 4.37 -5.88 10.86
C GLU A 88 4.76 -7.15 11.62
N ARG A 89 6.07 -7.42 11.77
CA ARG A 89 6.59 -8.56 12.54
C ARG A 89 6.10 -8.58 13.98
N GLN A 90 6.09 -7.42 14.63
CA GLN A 90 5.62 -7.27 16.01
C GLN A 90 4.09 -7.36 16.13
N GLY A 91 3.35 -7.56 15.03
CA GLY A 91 1.90 -7.55 15.02
C GLY A 91 1.28 -6.18 15.33
N LYS A 92 2.05 -5.10 15.25
CA LYS A 92 1.58 -3.73 15.50
C LYS A 92 0.87 -3.12 14.29
N LEU A 93 1.26 -3.56 13.10
CA LEU A 93 0.78 -3.04 11.82
C LEU A 93 0.40 -4.20 10.90
N ARG A 94 -0.74 -4.07 10.21
CA ARG A 94 -1.12 -4.94 9.10
C ARG A 94 -1.49 -4.07 7.92
N HIS A 95 -1.12 -4.45 6.72
CA HIS A 95 -1.38 -3.67 5.52
C HIS A 95 -1.74 -4.58 4.35
N LEU A 96 -2.98 -4.43 3.88
CA LEU A 96 -3.46 -5.00 2.64
C LEU A 96 -3.55 -3.88 1.59
N ARG A 97 -2.85 -4.05 0.47
CA ARG A 97 -2.91 -3.14 -0.67
C ARG A 97 -3.68 -3.81 -1.79
N VAL A 98 -4.82 -3.24 -2.14
CA VAL A 98 -5.67 -3.70 -3.24
C VAL A 98 -5.27 -2.96 -4.51
N ALA A 99 -4.88 -3.71 -5.54
CA ALA A 99 -4.41 -3.15 -6.81
C ALA A 99 -5.02 -3.91 -8.00
N ASN A 100 -5.60 -3.19 -8.94
CA ASN A 100 -6.02 -3.76 -10.21
C ASN A 100 -4.80 -4.03 -11.09
N TYR A 101 -4.81 -5.16 -11.81
CA TYR A 101 -3.93 -5.38 -12.94
C TYR A 101 -4.14 -4.25 -13.96
N GLN A 102 -3.02 -3.72 -14.48
CA GLN A 102 -2.97 -2.56 -15.40
C GLN A 102 -3.46 -1.22 -14.81
N ASP A 103 -3.49 -1.05 -13.49
CA ASP A 103 -3.58 0.27 -12.87
C ASP A 103 -2.20 0.93 -12.77
N ALA A 104 -1.92 1.88 -13.66
CA ALA A 104 -0.61 2.55 -13.73
C ALA A 104 -0.32 3.46 -12.52
N VAL A 105 -1.34 3.96 -11.80
CA VAL A 105 -1.11 4.81 -10.61
C VAL A 105 -0.41 4.01 -9.52
N THR A 106 -0.71 2.72 -9.40
CA THR A 106 -0.05 1.83 -8.42
C THR A 106 1.42 1.58 -8.72
N LEU A 107 1.88 1.86 -9.95
CA LEU A 107 3.29 1.74 -10.32
C LEU A 107 4.09 2.98 -9.91
N ALA A 108 3.45 4.15 -9.91
CA ALA A 108 4.08 5.43 -9.60
C ALA A 108 4.46 5.58 -8.11
N PRO A 109 5.51 6.36 -7.79
CA PRO A 109 6.56 6.82 -8.70
C PRO A 109 7.49 5.65 -9.04
N ASP A 110 7.51 5.19 -10.29
CA ASP A 110 8.48 4.18 -10.75
C ASP A 110 9.61 4.84 -11.54
N MET A 111 10.65 5.28 -10.83
CA MET A 111 11.87 5.78 -11.49
C MET A 111 12.78 4.63 -11.97
N GLU A 112 12.51 3.36 -11.61
CA GLU A 112 13.26 2.21 -12.15
C GLU A 112 13.02 2.05 -13.65
N ALA A 113 11.82 2.42 -14.10
CA ALA A 113 11.40 2.33 -15.48
C ALA A 113 12.00 3.42 -16.38
N LEU A 114 12.45 4.55 -15.80
CA LEU A 114 13.13 5.61 -16.54
C LEU A 114 14.59 5.25 -16.88
N SER A 115 15.25 4.40 -16.06
CA SER A 115 16.60 3.90 -16.34
C SER A 115 16.97 2.71 -15.46
N GLY A 116 17.33 1.57 -16.08
CA GLY A 116 17.89 0.41 -15.37
C GLY A 116 19.20 0.73 -14.64
N ALA A 117 20.00 1.66 -15.17
CA ALA A 117 21.21 2.16 -14.51
C ALA A 117 20.86 2.98 -13.25
N TYR A 118 19.76 3.73 -13.25
CA TYR A 118 19.28 4.44 -12.07
C TYR A 118 18.85 3.48 -10.96
N SER A 119 18.14 2.39 -11.29
CA SER A 119 17.79 1.36 -10.28
C SER A 119 19.04 0.72 -9.66
N LEU A 120 20.09 0.46 -10.45
CA LEU A 120 21.37 -0.08 -9.96
C LEU A 120 22.15 0.91 -9.10
N LEU A 121 22.23 2.18 -9.50
CA LEU A 121 23.04 3.20 -8.83
C LEU A 121 22.34 3.87 -7.65
N CYS A 122 21.00 3.90 -7.64
CA CYS A 122 20.17 4.60 -6.67
C CYS A 122 19.21 3.64 -5.92
N GLN A 123 19.64 2.41 -5.63
CA GLN A 123 18.81 1.37 -5.00
C GLN A 123 18.06 1.83 -3.74
N ASP A 124 18.66 2.72 -2.95
CA ASP A 124 18.06 3.23 -1.71
C ASP A 124 17.01 4.32 -1.94
N ARG A 125 17.01 4.97 -3.10
CA ARG A 125 16.03 6.00 -3.51
C ARG A 125 14.86 5.43 -4.29
N VAL A 126 14.94 4.16 -4.69
CA VAL A 126 13.86 3.46 -5.38
C VAL A 126 12.68 3.26 -4.43
N PHE A 127 11.51 3.74 -4.87
CA PHE A 127 10.25 3.55 -4.17
C PHE A 127 9.83 2.08 -4.19
N ARG A 128 9.34 1.60 -3.04
CA ARG A 128 8.89 0.22 -2.87
C ARG A 128 7.51 0.19 -2.22
N HIS A 129 6.73 -0.80 -2.60
CA HIS A 129 5.50 -1.15 -1.89
C HIS A 129 5.82 -1.85 -0.56
N VAL A 130 4.85 -1.79 0.35
CA VAL A 130 4.85 -2.46 1.66
C VAL A 130 3.54 -3.22 1.82
N GLY A 131 3.49 -4.14 2.79
CA GLY A 131 2.31 -4.96 3.04
C GLY A 131 2.06 -6.05 1.99
N ILE A 132 0.95 -6.75 2.19
CA ILE A 132 0.43 -7.78 1.28
C ILE A 132 -0.32 -7.09 0.13
N GLU A 133 0.00 -7.44 -1.11
CA GLU A 133 -0.75 -7.04 -2.29
C GLU A 133 -1.85 -8.07 -2.58
N LEU A 134 -3.09 -7.59 -2.67
CA LEU A 134 -4.19 -8.26 -3.35
C LEU A 134 -4.29 -7.69 -4.77
N LYS A 135 -3.83 -8.47 -5.75
CA LYS A 135 -3.87 -8.11 -7.15
C LYS A 135 -5.12 -8.67 -7.82
N LEU A 136 -5.91 -7.81 -8.44
CA LEU A 136 -7.19 -8.13 -9.07
C LEU A 136 -7.06 -8.14 -10.59
N TYR A 137 -7.39 -9.25 -11.24
CA TYR A 137 -7.34 -9.37 -12.70
C TYR A 137 -8.69 -9.03 -13.34
N GLU A 138 -8.72 -8.97 -14.68
CA GLU A 138 -9.96 -8.72 -15.42
C GLU A 138 -10.93 -9.90 -15.37
N GLU A 139 -10.39 -11.11 -15.28
CA GLU A 139 -11.13 -12.36 -15.07
C GLU A 139 -11.49 -12.52 -13.58
N ASP A 140 -12.19 -13.59 -13.23
CA ASP A 140 -12.57 -13.91 -11.84
C ASP A 140 -11.38 -14.48 -11.05
N ASP A 141 -10.22 -13.83 -11.18
CA ASP A 141 -8.94 -14.25 -10.60
C ASP A 141 -8.32 -13.12 -9.75
N CYS A 142 -7.67 -13.53 -8.66
CA CYS A 142 -6.89 -12.65 -7.82
C CYS A 142 -5.67 -13.36 -7.25
N ARG A 143 -4.63 -12.58 -6.98
CA ARG A 143 -3.39 -13.07 -6.38
C ARG A 143 -3.06 -12.32 -5.10
N LEU A 144 -2.63 -13.05 -4.09
CA LEU A 144 -2.08 -12.50 -2.86
C LEU A 144 -0.57 -12.71 -2.82
N LEU A 145 0.18 -11.65 -2.52
CA LEU A 145 1.64 -11.73 -2.40
C LEU A 145 2.18 -10.63 -1.50
N TYR A 146 3.13 -10.96 -0.62
CA TYR A 146 3.82 -9.93 0.15
C TYR A 146 4.84 -9.13 -0.68
N SER A 147 4.86 -7.81 -0.47
CA SER A 147 5.75 -6.89 -1.18
C SER A 147 7.23 -7.21 -0.93
N GLY A 148 7.96 -7.55 -2.00
CA GLY A 148 9.38 -7.88 -1.94
C GLY A 148 9.69 -9.37 -1.78
N LYS A 149 8.69 -10.26 -1.90
CA LYS A 149 8.94 -11.68 -2.16
C LYS A 149 9.70 -11.83 -3.50
N ASP A 150 10.68 -12.74 -3.55
CA ASP A 150 11.55 -12.86 -4.73
C ASP A 150 10.73 -13.40 -5.92
N HIS A 151 10.61 -12.59 -6.98
CA HIS A 151 9.82 -12.93 -8.17
C HIS A 151 10.70 -13.73 -9.15
N GLY A 152 11.03 -14.98 -8.82
CA GLY A 152 11.70 -15.92 -9.72
C GLY A 152 12.73 -15.27 -10.67
N ASN A 153 12.48 -15.35 -11.99
CA ASN A 153 13.36 -14.75 -12.99
C ASN A 153 13.25 -13.22 -13.05
N LYS A 154 14.12 -12.56 -12.26
CA LYS A 154 14.24 -11.09 -12.11
C LYS A 154 14.31 -10.33 -13.44
N VAL A 155 14.90 -10.93 -14.49
CA VAL A 155 15.05 -10.31 -15.82
C VAL A 155 13.69 -10.12 -16.49
N LEU A 156 12.85 -11.16 -16.49
CA LEU A 156 11.52 -11.11 -17.09
C LEU A 156 10.63 -10.07 -16.40
N HIS A 157 10.71 -9.99 -15.06
CA HIS A 157 9.96 -9.02 -14.26
C HIS A 157 10.35 -7.57 -14.59
N VAL A 158 11.65 -7.29 -14.75
CA VAL A 158 12.15 -5.96 -15.14
C VAL A 158 11.68 -5.60 -16.56
N LEU A 159 11.75 -6.53 -17.51
CA LEU A 159 11.28 -6.31 -18.88
C LEU A 159 9.78 -6.03 -18.94
N GLN A 160 8.97 -6.79 -18.22
CA GLN A 160 7.52 -6.57 -18.12
C GLN A 160 7.18 -5.21 -17.50
N LYS A 161 7.90 -4.82 -16.43
CA LYS A 161 7.76 -3.49 -15.83
C LYS A 161 8.09 -2.38 -16.83
N GLN A 162 9.23 -2.49 -17.53
CA GLN A 162 9.64 -1.49 -18.52
C GLN A 162 8.62 -1.36 -19.64
N ALA A 163 8.10 -2.47 -20.16
CA ALA A 163 7.05 -2.46 -21.18
C ALA A 163 5.78 -1.75 -20.70
N MET A 164 5.29 -2.06 -19.49
CA MET A 164 4.09 -1.41 -18.93
C MET A 164 4.33 0.08 -18.66
N THR A 165 5.49 0.46 -18.14
CA THR A 165 5.75 1.87 -17.84
C THR A 165 5.94 2.70 -19.11
N VAL A 166 6.69 2.21 -20.10
CA VAL A 166 6.86 2.90 -21.40
C VAL A 166 5.51 3.05 -22.11
N ALA A 167 4.64 2.03 -22.06
CA ALA A 167 3.28 2.13 -22.56
C ALA A 167 2.41 3.13 -21.77
N SER A 168 2.70 3.33 -20.49
CA SER A 168 1.96 4.24 -19.61
C SER A 168 2.44 5.70 -19.62
N ILE A 169 3.66 6.00 -20.12
CA ILE A 169 4.19 7.36 -20.12
C ILE A 169 3.28 8.31 -20.93
N PRO A 170 2.84 8.00 -22.16
CA PRO A 170 1.88 8.86 -22.87
C PRO A 170 0.53 8.99 -22.16
N SER A 171 0.06 7.94 -21.50
CA SER A 171 -1.27 7.86 -20.87
C SER A 171 -1.33 8.37 -19.43
N LEU A 172 -0.20 8.55 -18.75
CA LEU A 172 -0.06 9.41 -17.57
C LEU A 172 -0.34 10.88 -17.92
N PHE A 173 -0.12 11.28 -19.18
CA PHE A 173 -0.40 12.62 -19.70
C PHE A 173 -1.72 12.71 -20.53
N MET A 174 -2.27 11.60 -21.03
CA MET A 174 -3.53 11.53 -21.79
C MET A 174 -4.48 10.50 -21.16
N GLY A 175 -5.43 10.98 -20.35
CA GLY A 175 -6.19 10.18 -19.39
C GLY A 175 -7.47 9.49 -19.88
N THR A 176 -7.39 8.51 -20.77
CA THR A 176 -8.59 7.71 -21.14
C THR A 176 -8.56 6.26 -20.65
N ASP A 177 -7.47 5.52 -20.85
CA ASP A 177 -7.38 4.11 -20.38
C ASP A 177 -6.83 3.97 -18.95
N LEU A 178 -6.07 4.97 -18.48
CA LEU A 178 -5.54 5.03 -17.12
C LEU A 178 -6.62 5.24 -16.04
N ILE A 179 -7.75 5.85 -16.40
CA ILE A 179 -8.86 6.16 -15.49
C ILE A 179 -9.73 4.91 -15.25
N ASN A 180 -9.87 4.03 -16.25
CA ASN A 180 -10.77 2.89 -16.18
C ASN A 180 -10.36 1.90 -15.09
N ASN A 181 -9.10 1.44 -15.10
CA ASN A 181 -8.61 0.48 -14.11
C ASN A 181 -8.36 1.10 -12.74
N HIS A 182 -8.18 2.42 -12.67
CA HIS A 182 -7.93 3.15 -11.43
C HIS A 182 -9.23 3.50 -10.69
N GLY A 183 -10.34 3.70 -11.41
CA GLY A 183 -11.60 4.18 -10.87
C GLY A 183 -12.22 3.24 -9.83
N CYS A 184 -12.89 3.83 -8.82
CA CYS A 184 -13.54 3.06 -7.75
C CYS A 184 -14.56 2.03 -8.27
N GLN A 185 -15.26 2.33 -9.37
CA GLN A 185 -16.23 1.42 -9.97
C GLN A 185 -15.58 0.12 -10.44
N GLU A 186 -14.42 0.19 -11.09
CA GLU A 186 -13.73 -0.99 -11.59
C GLU A 186 -13.14 -1.82 -10.43
N TYR A 187 -12.58 -1.16 -9.41
CA TYR A 187 -12.17 -1.83 -8.17
C TYR A 187 -13.34 -2.57 -7.50
N GLN A 188 -14.49 -1.91 -7.36
CA GLN A 188 -15.67 -2.51 -6.77
C GLN A 188 -16.15 -3.74 -7.58
N LYS A 189 -16.20 -3.61 -8.91
CA LYS A 189 -16.59 -4.69 -9.81
C LYS A 189 -15.66 -5.90 -9.69
N ARG A 190 -14.34 -5.70 -9.71
CA ARG A 190 -13.37 -6.81 -9.57
C ARG A 190 -13.38 -7.42 -8.19
N LEU A 191 -13.48 -6.63 -7.12
CA LEU A 191 -13.64 -7.14 -5.76
C LEU A 191 -14.91 -7.98 -5.60
N PHE A 192 -16.01 -7.57 -6.24
CA PHE A 192 -17.27 -8.31 -6.19
C PHE A 192 -17.14 -9.69 -6.85
N ARG A 193 -16.44 -9.77 -7.98
CA ARG A 193 -16.19 -11.04 -8.70
C ARG A 193 -15.44 -12.07 -7.85
N VAL A 194 -14.43 -11.61 -7.11
CA VAL A 194 -13.60 -12.51 -6.28
C VAL A 194 -14.07 -12.60 -4.82
N LYS A 195 -15.25 -12.06 -4.49
CA LYS A 195 -15.76 -11.96 -3.12
C LYS A 195 -15.76 -13.31 -2.39
N GLU A 196 -16.24 -14.37 -3.04
CA GLU A 196 -16.32 -15.71 -2.43
C GLU A 196 -14.94 -16.27 -2.09
N ALA A 197 -13.92 -15.97 -2.91
CA ALA A 197 -12.54 -16.35 -2.62
C ALA A 197 -11.93 -15.54 -1.47
N LEU A 198 -12.43 -14.33 -1.21
CA LEU A 198 -11.93 -13.43 -0.17
C LEU A 198 -12.66 -13.58 1.17
N VAL A 199 -13.93 -13.97 1.19
CA VAL A 199 -14.75 -14.01 2.41
C VAL A 199 -14.21 -15.00 3.46
N THR A 200 -13.48 -16.01 3.00
CA THR A 200 -12.85 -17.03 3.85
C THR A 200 -11.47 -16.61 4.35
N LYS A 201 -10.92 -15.48 3.88
CA LYS A 201 -9.57 -15.03 4.21
C LYS A 201 -9.57 -14.04 5.36
N ASN A 202 -8.69 -14.26 6.33
CA ASN A 202 -8.41 -13.33 7.41
C ASN A 202 -7.01 -12.76 7.24
N LEU A 203 -6.88 -11.43 7.25
CA LEU A 203 -5.59 -10.77 7.08
C LEU A 203 -4.53 -11.24 8.08
N GLU A 204 -4.90 -11.53 9.33
CA GLU A 204 -3.96 -12.10 10.31
C GLU A 204 -3.37 -13.44 9.87
N GLN A 205 -4.21 -14.30 9.29
CA GLN A 205 -3.78 -15.60 8.79
C GLN A 205 -2.89 -15.44 7.57
N LEU A 206 -3.19 -14.48 6.69
CA LEU A 206 -2.35 -14.20 5.51
C LEU A 206 -0.93 -13.76 5.89
N TYR A 207 -0.75 -13.06 7.03
CA TYR A 207 0.57 -12.71 7.55
C TYR A 207 1.35 -13.89 8.12
N LYS A 208 0.67 -15.01 8.41
CA LYS A 208 1.27 -16.28 8.90
C LYS A 208 1.46 -17.29 7.77
N ASP A 209 1.07 -16.95 6.55
CA ASP A 209 1.12 -17.83 5.39
C ASP A 209 2.46 -17.66 4.64
N ASP A 210 3.29 -18.69 4.64
CA ASP A 210 4.59 -18.71 3.97
C ASP A 210 4.49 -18.61 2.43
N GLU A 211 3.40 -19.08 1.84
CA GLU A 211 3.17 -18.93 0.41
C GLU A 211 2.89 -17.48 0.04
N ILE A 212 2.37 -16.66 0.96
CA ILE A 212 2.15 -15.23 0.74
C ILE A 212 3.36 -14.42 1.17
N CYS A 213 3.86 -14.66 2.38
CA CYS A 213 4.91 -13.87 3.03
C CYS A 213 6.33 -14.34 2.73
N GLY A 214 6.52 -15.56 2.22
CA GLY A 214 7.84 -16.08 1.83
C GLY A 214 8.85 -16.16 2.98
N GLY A 215 8.38 -16.47 4.20
CA GLY A 215 9.22 -16.55 5.39
C GLY A 215 9.88 -15.22 5.79
N ILE A 216 9.36 -14.07 5.32
CA ILE A 216 9.92 -12.74 5.61
C ILE A 216 9.82 -12.41 7.11
N PHE A 217 8.92 -13.04 7.84
CA PHE A 217 8.67 -12.77 9.26
C PHE A 217 9.31 -13.78 10.20
N ASP A 218 9.72 -14.96 9.72
CA ASP A 218 10.34 -16.01 10.55
C ASP A 218 11.86 -15.84 10.72
N LYS A 219 12.47 -14.90 10.00
CA LYS A 219 13.92 -14.63 10.05
C LYS A 219 14.22 -13.39 10.90
N PHE A 220 14.72 -13.69 12.10
CA PHE A 220 15.26 -12.83 13.18
C PHE A 220 14.23 -12.02 13.97
#